data_AF-A0A843FLG6-F1
#
_entry.id   AF-A0A843FLG6-F1
#
_cell.length_a   1.000
_cell.length_b   1.000
_cell.length_c   1.000
_cell.angle_alpha   90.00
_cell.angle_beta   90.00
_cell.angle_gamma   90.00
#
_symmetry.space_group_name_H-M   'P 1'
#
loop_
_entity.id
_entity.type
_entity.pdbx_description
1 polymer ?
#
loop_
_entity_poly.entity_id
_entity_poly.type
_entity_poly.pdbx_seq_one_letter_code
_entity_poly.pdbx_strand_id
1 'polypeptide(L)'
;SIFNLREDLKKYPKTKHRDRVLNELRSVAKYQFGKDAEAMITDDVVAKGRYHRTLYSNGKTVALLNRDVGLYTLNLEGGRRLAELGIHVVEIDFDLKTNSLFAPGIVNADPSILPKDEVVVVRNDEVVGVGKAVLTGREMVELRNGIGVKIRHRKKN
;
A
#
# COMPACT_ATOMS: atom_id res chain seq x y z
N SER A 1 -26.55 -4.80 30.01
CA SER A 1 -25.97 -3.78 30.90
C SER A 1 -24.46 -3.76 30.72
N ILE A 2 -23.84 -2.57 30.73
CA ILE A 2 -22.36 -2.40 30.65
C ILE A 2 -21.64 -3.16 31.77
N PHE A 3 -22.32 -3.37 32.90
CA PHE A 3 -21.84 -4.17 34.03
C PHE A 3 -21.59 -5.63 33.63
N ASN A 4 -22.59 -6.30 33.04
CA ASN A 4 -22.48 -7.71 32.63
C ASN A 4 -21.37 -7.91 31.60
N LEU A 5 -21.23 -6.97 30.64
CA LEU A 5 -20.15 -7.01 29.65
C LEU A 5 -18.78 -6.89 30.31
N ARG A 6 -18.62 -5.95 31.25
CA ARG A 6 -17.35 -5.76 31.96
C ARG A 6 -16.96 -7.00 32.77
N GLU A 7 -17.92 -7.61 33.48
CA GLU A 7 -17.65 -8.79 34.29
C GLU A 7 -17.28 -10.01 33.44
N ASP A 8 -17.91 -10.21 32.28
CA ASP A 8 -17.56 -11.32 31.40
C ASP A 8 -16.19 -11.12 30.72
N LEU A 9 -15.87 -9.88 30.29
CA LEU A 9 -14.59 -9.57 29.65
C LEU A 9 -13.37 -9.73 30.57
N LYS A 10 -13.54 -9.77 31.91
CA LYS A 10 -12.42 -10.00 32.85
C LYS A 10 -11.71 -11.35 32.64
N LYS A 11 -12.40 -12.33 32.05
CA LYS A 11 -11.87 -13.68 31.80
C LYS A 11 -10.84 -13.71 30.67
N TYR A 12 -10.80 -12.67 29.83
CA TYR A 12 -9.93 -12.61 28.66
C TYR A 12 -8.73 -11.69 28.90
N PRO A 13 -7.54 -12.04 28.38
CA PRO A 13 -6.38 -11.18 28.49
C PRO A 13 -6.62 -9.88 27.72
N LYS A 14 -6.18 -8.75 28.30
CA LYS A 14 -6.20 -7.46 27.60
C LYS A 14 -5.10 -7.44 26.55
N THR A 15 -5.45 -7.14 25.30
CA THR A 15 -4.47 -6.88 24.24
C THR A 15 -3.68 -5.62 24.57
N LYS A 16 -2.35 -5.67 24.48
CA LYS A 16 -1.52 -4.49 24.69
C LYS A 16 -1.87 -3.43 23.65
N HIS A 17 -1.75 -2.16 24.02
CA HIS A 17 -2.08 -1.06 23.11
C HIS A 17 -1.34 -1.16 21.77
N ARG A 18 -0.05 -1.51 21.80
CA ARG A 18 0.78 -1.71 20.61
C ARG A 18 0.21 -2.78 19.69
N ASP A 19 -0.10 -3.96 20.22
CA ASP A 19 -0.60 -5.09 19.43
C ASP A 19 -1.94 -4.76 18.79
N ARG A 20 -2.82 -4.05 19.52
CA ARG A 20 -4.09 -3.55 18.98
C ARG A 20 -3.87 -2.59 17.80
N VAL A 21 -2.92 -1.67 17.90
CA VAL A 21 -2.57 -0.75 16.81
C VAL A 21 -2.00 -1.50 15.61
N LEU A 22 -1.05 -2.43 15.82
CA LEU A 22 -0.49 -3.22 14.72
C LEU A 22 -1.57 -4.07 14.02
N ASN A 23 -2.47 -4.70 14.78
CA ASN A 23 -3.58 -5.46 14.23
C ASN A 23 -4.54 -4.57 13.43
N GLU A 24 -4.81 -3.34 13.90
CA GLU A 24 -5.58 -2.34 13.14
C GLU A 24 -4.90 -2.04 11.80
N LEU A 25 -3.59 -1.75 11.82
CA LEU A 25 -2.83 -1.40 10.63
C LEU A 25 -2.77 -2.57 9.62
N ARG A 26 -2.53 -3.79 10.10
CA ARG A 26 -2.58 -5.02 9.29
C ARG A 26 -3.95 -5.24 8.66
N SER A 27 -5.02 -5.00 9.42
CA SER A 27 -6.39 -5.15 8.91
C SER A 27 -6.70 -4.20 7.77
N VAL A 28 -6.21 -2.95 7.85
CA VAL A 28 -6.34 -1.99 6.73
C VAL A 28 -5.55 -2.47 5.51
N ALA A 29 -4.35 -3.02 5.70
CA ALA A 29 -3.53 -3.54 4.60
C ALA A 29 -4.22 -4.72 3.91
N LYS A 30 -4.78 -5.66 4.70
CA LYS A 30 -5.59 -6.78 4.19
C LYS A 30 -6.76 -6.31 3.35
N TYR A 31 -7.45 -5.29 3.84
CA TYR A 31 -8.62 -4.75 3.15
C TYR A 31 -8.25 -4.09 1.82
N GLN A 32 -7.19 -3.29 1.81
CA GLN A 32 -6.83 -2.50 0.64
C GLN A 32 -6.11 -3.30 -0.46
N PHE A 33 -5.27 -4.26 -0.07
CA PHE A 33 -4.33 -4.94 -0.97
C PHE A 33 -4.51 -6.46 -1.00
N GLY A 34 -5.46 -7.00 -0.23
CA GLY A 34 -5.68 -8.43 -0.11
C GLY A 34 -4.96 -9.07 1.08
N LYS A 35 -5.33 -10.32 1.39
CA LYS A 35 -5.01 -11.02 2.64
C LYS A 35 -3.52 -11.04 3.00
N ASP A 36 -2.66 -11.24 2.01
CA ASP A 36 -1.22 -11.42 2.23
C ASP A 36 -0.48 -10.10 2.48
N ALA A 37 -1.12 -8.96 2.17
CA ALA A 37 -0.55 -7.64 2.37
C ALA A 37 -0.37 -7.25 3.85
N GLU A 38 -0.88 -8.03 4.80
CA GLU A 38 -0.57 -7.80 6.21
C GLU A 38 0.93 -7.88 6.51
N ALA A 39 1.66 -8.69 5.73
CA ALA A 39 3.11 -8.86 5.86
C ALA A 39 3.88 -7.57 5.59
N MET A 40 3.28 -6.62 4.85
CA MET A 40 3.81 -5.27 4.66
C MET A 40 3.96 -4.51 6.00
N ILE A 41 3.11 -4.83 6.99
CA ILE A 41 3.10 -4.22 8.33
C ILE A 41 3.84 -5.14 9.31
N THR A 42 5.16 -4.98 9.36
CA THR A 42 6.06 -5.68 10.28
C THR A 42 5.92 -5.18 11.73
N ASP A 43 6.42 -5.95 12.69
CA ASP A 43 6.25 -5.64 14.12
C ASP A 43 6.98 -4.36 14.55
N ASP A 44 8.02 -3.94 13.84
CA ASP A 44 8.77 -2.72 14.09
C ASP A 44 8.08 -1.45 13.55
N VAL A 45 6.95 -1.57 12.85
CA VAL A 45 6.20 -0.43 12.35
C VAL A 45 5.66 0.43 13.50
N VAL A 46 5.94 1.73 13.44
CA VAL A 46 5.43 2.74 14.35
C VAL A 46 4.56 3.72 13.60
N ALA A 47 3.30 3.84 14.01
CA ALA A 47 2.39 4.87 13.51
C ALA A 47 2.54 6.17 14.33
N LYS A 48 2.78 7.29 13.65
CA LYS A 48 2.86 8.64 14.25
C LYS A 48 1.84 9.58 13.61
N GLY A 49 1.24 10.45 14.42
CA GLY A 49 0.21 11.40 13.98
C GLY A 49 -1.08 11.24 14.78
N ARG A 50 -1.89 12.29 14.80
CA ARG A 50 -3.14 12.34 15.60
C ARG A 50 -4.33 11.78 14.83
N TYR A 51 -4.66 12.42 13.70
CA TYR A 51 -5.77 12.03 12.86
C TYR A 51 -5.26 11.14 11.72
N HIS A 52 -4.62 11.69 10.68
CA HIS A 52 -3.80 10.89 9.76
C HIS A 52 -2.56 10.33 10.48
N ARG A 53 -2.17 9.09 10.15
CA ARG A 53 -1.02 8.42 10.79
C ARG A 53 0.00 8.01 9.74
N THR A 54 1.23 8.52 9.85
CA THR A 54 2.36 8.08 9.04
C THR A 54 3.01 6.87 9.67
N LEU A 55 3.20 5.82 8.87
CA LEU A 55 3.81 4.56 9.28
C LEU A 55 5.30 4.63 8.98
N TYR A 56 6.10 4.39 10.02
CA TYR A 56 7.56 4.35 9.92
C TYR A 56 8.08 2.98 10.29
N SER A 57 9.13 2.53 9.63
CA SER A 57 9.91 1.34 10.01
C SER A 57 11.38 1.67 9.78
N ASN A 58 12.22 1.46 10.79
CA ASN A 58 13.66 1.72 10.74
C ASN A 58 14.04 3.10 10.14
N GLY A 59 13.30 4.14 10.54
CA GLY A 59 13.53 5.52 10.07
C GLY A 59 13.02 5.84 8.66
N LYS A 60 12.46 4.86 7.93
CA LYS A 60 11.86 5.06 6.61
C LYS A 60 10.35 5.11 6.69
N THR A 61 9.73 5.92 5.83
CA THR A 61 8.27 6.00 5.70
C THR A 61 7.76 4.86 4.84
N VAL A 62 6.90 4.02 5.40
CA VAL A 62 6.25 2.89 4.72
C VAL A 62 5.03 3.38 3.94
N ALA A 63 4.09 4.03 4.65
CA ALA A 63 2.86 4.56 4.07
C ALA A 63 2.26 5.66 4.97
N LEU A 64 1.29 6.38 4.44
CA LEU A 64 0.42 7.27 5.23
C LEU A 64 -0.97 6.64 5.30
N LEU A 65 -1.47 6.35 6.50
CA LEU A 65 -2.88 6.03 6.71
C LEU A 65 -3.69 7.32 6.65
N ASN A 66 -4.44 7.50 5.56
CA ASN A 66 -5.37 8.61 5.43
C ASN A 66 -6.69 8.27 6.11
N ARG A 67 -7.04 8.96 7.20
CA ARG A 67 -8.27 8.69 7.95
C ARG A 67 -9.54 9.18 7.27
N ASP A 68 -9.46 10.14 6.35
CA ASP A 68 -10.63 10.63 5.61
C ASP A 68 -11.18 9.55 4.68
N VAL A 69 -10.30 8.73 4.11
CA VAL A 69 -10.67 7.62 3.21
C VAL A 69 -10.49 6.24 3.83
N GLY A 70 -9.80 6.13 4.97
CA GLY A 70 -9.53 4.87 5.66
C GLY A 70 -8.45 3.99 5.00
N LEU A 71 -7.69 4.51 4.03
CA LEU A 71 -6.75 3.76 3.20
C LEU A 71 -5.32 4.30 3.29
N TYR A 72 -4.36 3.46 2.93
CA TYR A 72 -2.97 3.82 2.81
C TYR A 72 -2.69 4.57 1.50
N THR A 73 -1.78 5.52 1.62
CA THR A 73 -1.05 6.16 0.53
C THR A 73 0.38 5.65 0.59
N LEU A 74 0.84 4.91 -0.43
CA LEU A 74 2.15 4.28 -0.42
C LEU A 74 3.29 5.29 -0.54
N ASN A 75 4.39 4.96 0.12
CA ASN A 75 5.71 5.55 -0.10
C ASN A 75 6.66 4.47 -0.63
N LEU A 76 7.88 4.82 -1.04
CA LEU A 76 8.79 3.88 -1.71
C LEU A 76 9.11 2.64 -0.86
N GLU A 77 9.29 2.79 0.45
CA GLU A 77 9.55 1.64 1.33
C GLU A 77 8.34 0.70 1.43
N GLY A 78 7.13 1.25 1.49
CA GLY A 78 5.92 0.45 1.42
C GLY A 78 5.74 -0.23 0.07
N GLY A 79 6.11 0.46 -1.01
CA GLY A 79 6.12 -0.11 -2.35
C GLY A 79 7.06 -1.31 -2.47
N ARG A 80 8.27 -1.24 -1.89
CA ARG A 80 9.21 -2.39 -1.84
C ARG A 80 8.60 -3.60 -1.19
N ARG A 81 8.02 -3.44 0.01
CA ARG A 81 7.37 -4.55 0.72
C ARG A 81 6.20 -5.15 -0.05
N LEU A 82 5.43 -4.31 -0.73
CA LEU A 82 4.28 -4.79 -1.51
C LEU A 82 4.75 -5.51 -2.79
N ALA A 83 5.81 -5.02 -3.43
CA ALA A 83 6.45 -5.68 -4.57
C ALA A 83 7.08 -7.03 -4.20
N GLU A 84 7.71 -7.15 -3.03
CA GLU A 84 8.22 -8.44 -2.50
C GLU A 84 7.09 -9.49 -2.34
N LEU A 85 5.85 -9.04 -2.12
CA LEU A 85 4.67 -9.90 -2.05
C LEU A 85 4.01 -10.14 -3.42
N GLY A 86 4.48 -9.48 -4.48
CA GLY A 86 3.90 -9.57 -5.82
C GLY A 86 2.51 -8.92 -5.95
N ILE A 87 2.14 -7.99 -5.06
CA ILE A 87 0.80 -7.40 -5.01
C ILE A 87 0.81 -6.02 -5.69
N HIS A 88 -0.17 -5.77 -6.57
CA HIS A 88 -0.38 -4.46 -7.24
C HIS A 88 0.86 -3.94 -7.96
N VAL A 89 1.60 -4.85 -8.59
CA VAL A 89 2.84 -4.56 -9.32
C VAL A 89 2.52 -4.17 -10.76
N VAL A 90 3.18 -3.12 -11.23
CA VAL A 90 3.15 -2.64 -12.62
C VAL A 90 4.58 -2.60 -13.15
N GLU A 91 4.85 -3.30 -14.24
CA GLU A 91 6.17 -3.49 -14.82
C GLU A 91 6.39 -2.58 -16.03
N ILE A 92 7.57 -1.94 -16.07
CA ILE A 92 8.03 -1.11 -17.19
C ILE A 92 9.45 -1.49 -17.59
N ASP A 93 9.85 -1.18 -18.82
CA ASP A 93 11.19 -1.44 -19.37
C ASP A 93 12.06 -0.17 -19.54
N PHE A 94 11.50 1.02 -19.31
CA PHE A 94 12.16 2.31 -19.51
C PHE A 94 12.41 3.09 -18.21
N ASP A 95 13.24 4.14 -18.28
CA ASP A 95 13.50 5.01 -17.13
C ASP A 95 12.30 5.91 -16.81
N LEU A 96 11.73 5.75 -15.61
CA LEU A 96 10.60 6.56 -15.14
C LEU A 96 11.02 8.00 -14.80
N LYS A 97 10.85 8.92 -15.75
CA LYS A 97 11.26 10.34 -15.59
C LYS A 97 10.11 11.30 -15.26
N THR A 98 8.87 10.92 -15.54
CA THR A 98 7.69 11.77 -15.42
C THR A 98 6.77 11.31 -14.28
N ASN A 99 5.75 12.11 -13.97
CA ASN A 99 4.73 11.76 -12.97
C ASN A 99 3.52 11.03 -13.57
N SER A 100 3.57 10.71 -14.86
CA SER A 100 2.47 10.05 -15.58
C SER A 100 3.04 8.88 -16.37
N LEU A 101 2.62 7.66 -16.00
CA LEU A 101 2.93 6.45 -16.73
C LEU A 101 1.77 6.14 -17.67
N PHE A 102 2.05 6.16 -18.97
CA PHE A 102 1.06 5.88 -20.01
C PHE A 102 0.97 4.38 -20.29
N ALA A 103 -0.22 3.89 -20.62
CA ALA A 103 -0.47 2.47 -20.90
C ALA A 103 0.50 1.85 -21.91
N PRO A 104 0.88 2.51 -23.03
CA PRO A 104 1.85 1.95 -23.99
C PRO A 104 3.24 1.63 -23.43
N GLY A 105 3.62 2.21 -22.28
CA GLY A 105 4.90 1.94 -21.64
C GLY A 105 4.81 0.87 -20.55
N ILE A 106 3.64 0.26 -20.32
CA ILE A 106 3.44 -0.78 -19.32
C ILE A 106 3.57 -2.14 -20.02
N VAL A 107 4.55 -2.93 -19.58
CA VAL A 107 4.85 -4.26 -20.14
C VAL A 107 3.90 -5.29 -19.55
N ASN A 108 3.67 -5.20 -18.24
CA ASN A 108 2.81 -6.10 -17.50
C ASN A 108 2.20 -5.38 -16.29
N ALA A 109 1.05 -5.85 -15.81
CA ALA A 109 0.42 -5.32 -14.60
C ALA A 109 -0.40 -6.42 -13.92
N ASP A 110 -0.43 -6.38 -12.59
CA ASP A 110 -1.27 -7.26 -11.80
C ASP A 110 -2.75 -7.09 -12.19
N PRO A 111 -3.43 -8.15 -12.68
CA PRO A 111 -4.80 -8.06 -13.16
C PRO A 111 -5.82 -7.71 -12.05
N SER A 112 -5.46 -7.81 -10.76
CA SER A 112 -6.35 -7.42 -9.66
C SER A 112 -6.42 -5.91 -9.45
N ILE A 113 -5.52 -5.12 -10.05
CA ILE A 113 -5.48 -3.67 -9.89
C ILE A 113 -6.76 -3.03 -10.43
N LEU A 114 -7.41 -2.20 -9.61
CA LEU A 114 -8.54 -1.38 -9.99
C LEU A 114 -8.17 0.12 -10.02
N PRO A 115 -8.92 0.94 -10.78
CA PRO A 115 -8.76 2.39 -10.74
C PRO A 115 -8.84 2.93 -9.31
N LYS A 116 -7.93 3.86 -8.99
CA LYS A 116 -7.69 4.50 -7.68
C LYS A 116 -6.91 3.66 -6.66
N ASP A 117 -6.55 2.43 -6.97
CA ASP A 117 -5.67 1.63 -6.13
C ASP A 117 -4.26 2.22 -6.07
N GLU A 118 -3.62 2.02 -4.93
CA GLU A 118 -2.19 2.25 -4.82
C GLU A 118 -1.44 1.11 -5.51
N VAL A 119 -0.45 1.48 -6.32
CA VAL A 119 0.33 0.55 -7.13
C VAL A 119 1.82 0.82 -6.99
N VAL A 120 2.61 -0.23 -7.25
CA VAL A 120 4.06 -0.17 -7.26
C VAL A 120 4.55 -0.34 -8.68
N VAL A 121 5.42 0.57 -9.11
CA VAL A 121 6.05 0.49 -10.43
C VAL A 121 7.44 -0.09 -10.27
N VAL A 122 7.71 -1.18 -11.00
CA VAL A 122 8.96 -1.90 -11.01
C VAL A 122 9.61 -1.88 -12.38
N ARG A 123 10.93 -1.96 -12.40
CA ARG A 123 11.75 -2.17 -13.60
C ARG A 123 12.89 -3.11 -13.23
N ASN A 124 13.03 -4.22 -13.95
CA ASN A 124 14.02 -5.26 -13.65
C ASN A 124 13.97 -5.67 -12.17
N ASP A 125 12.77 -5.96 -11.66
CA ASP A 125 12.50 -6.29 -10.25
C ASP A 125 12.86 -5.20 -9.21
N GLU A 126 13.32 -4.02 -9.63
CA GLU A 126 13.55 -2.89 -8.73
C GLU A 126 12.35 -1.94 -8.69
N VAL A 127 11.93 -1.57 -7.48
CA VAL A 127 10.93 -0.50 -7.29
C VAL A 127 11.50 0.85 -7.73
N VAL A 128 10.93 1.39 -8.80
CA VAL A 128 11.27 2.71 -9.35
C VAL A 128 10.25 3.77 -8.96
N GLY A 129 9.04 3.38 -8.57
CA GLY A 129 8.02 4.33 -8.13
C GLY A 129 6.81 3.72 -7.46
N VAL A 130 5.99 4.60 -6.88
CA VAL A 130 4.66 4.28 -6.35
C VAL A 130 3.68 5.35 -6.81
N GLY A 131 2.44 4.93 -7.03
CA GLY A 131 1.44 5.81 -7.62
C GLY A 131 0.02 5.33 -7.37
N LYS A 132 -0.89 5.93 -8.11
CA LYS A 132 -2.31 5.59 -8.11
C LYS A 132 -2.72 5.14 -9.51
N ALA A 133 -3.33 3.98 -9.60
CA ALA A 133 -3.90 3.45 -10.83
C ALA A 133 -5.01 4.37 -11.36
N VAL A 134 -5.02 4.58 -12.66
CA VAL A 134 -6.10 5.26 -13.41
C VAL A 134 -6.91 4.23 -14.19
N LEU A 135 -6.24 3.19 -14.68
CA LEU A 135 -6.83 2.06 -15.40
C LEU A 135 -6.80 0.81 -14.53
N THR A 136 -7.57 -0.22 -14.91
CA THR A 136 -7.38 -1.58 -14.39
C THR A 136 -6.06 -2.17 -14.88
N GLY A 137 -5.51 -3.17 -14.18
CA GLY A 137 -4.27 -3.84 -14.61
C GLY A 137 -4.36 -4.40 -16.03
N ARG A 138 -5.52 -4.96 -16.41
CA ARG A 138 -5.77 -5.48 -17.76
C ARG A 138 -5.74 -4.38 -18.82
N GLU A 139 -6.44 -3.26 -18.58
CA GLU A 139 -6.44 -2.10 -19.48
C GLU A 139 -5.05 -1.48 -19.63
N MET A 140 -4.23 -1.48 -18.57
CA MET A 140 -2.86 -0.97 -18.63
C MET A 140 -2.01 -1.68 -19.68
N VAL A 141 -2.21 -2.99 -19.90
CA VAL A 141 -1.47 -3.81 -20.86
C VAL A 141 -2.11 -3.78 -22.26
N GLU A 142 -3.45 -3.77 -22.32
CA GLU A 142 -4.19 -3.88 -23.58
C GLU A 142 -4.29 -2.55 -24.35
N LEU A 143 -4.37 -1.42 -23.65
CA LEU A 143 -4.59 -0.11 -24.28
C LEU A 143 -3.32 0.46 -24.93
N ARG A 144 -3.54 1.21 -26.02
CA ARG A 144 -2.48 1.89 -26.81
C ARG A 144 -2.42 3.39 -26.57
N ASN A 145 -3.23 3.92 -25.65
CA ASN A 145 -3.21 5.32 -25.24
C ASN A 145 -3.78 5.47 -23.81
N GLY A 146 -3.66 6.67 -23.25
CA GLY A 146 -4.16 6.99 -21.91
C GLY A 146 -3.12 6.79 -20.79
N ILE A 147 -3.40 7.42 -19.66
CA ILE A 147 -2.57 7.32 -18.44
C ILE A 147 -2.97 6.05 -17.71
N GLY A 148 -2.03 5.14 -17.47
CA GLY A 148 -2.23 3.95 -16.64
C GLY A 148 -2.04 4.24 -15.16
N VAL A 149 -0.98 4.96 -14.80
CA VAL A 149 -0.65 5.28 -13.40
C VAL A 149 -0.24 6.74 -13.24
N LYS A 150 -0.81 7.42 -12.23
CA LYS A 150 -0.32 8.71 -11.75
C LYS A 150 0.73 8.47 -10.67
N ILE A 151 1.99 8.76 -10.98
CA ILE A 151 3.11 8.55 -10.07
C ILE A 151 3.12 9.65 -8.99
N ARG A 152 3.27 9.22 -7.75
CA ARG A 152 3.38 10.13 -6.60
C ARG A 152 4.83 10.31 -6.19
N HIS A 153 5.52 9.21 -5.93
CA HIS A 153 6.94 9.20 -5.58
C HIS A 153 7.68 8.27 -6.53
N ARG A 154 8.89 8.68 -6.91
CA ARG A 154 9.82 7.88 -7.71
C ARG A 154 11.20 7.90 -7.07
N LYS A 155 11.97 6.85 -7.29
CA LYS A 155 13.41 6.84 -7.00
C LYS A 155 14.05 7.93 -7.88
N LYS A 156 14.75 8.89 -7.25
CA LYS A 156 15.57 9.84 -8.00
C LYS A 156 16.89 9.13 -8.29
N ASN A 157 17.19 8.96 -9.57
CA ASN A 157 18.54 8.63 -10.03
C ASN A 157 19.40 9.88 -9.98
#